data_AF-A0A950KNA9-F1
#
_entry.id   AF-A0A950KNA9-F1
#
_cell.length_a   1.000
_cell.length_b   1.000
_cell.length_c   1.000
_cell.angle_alpha   90.00
_cell.angle_beta   90.00
_cell.angle_gamma   90.00
#
_symmetry.space_group_name_H-M   'P 1'
#
loop_
_entity.id
_entity.type
_entity.pdbx_description
1 polymer ?
#
loop_
_entity_poly.entity_id
_entity_poly.type
_entity_poly.pdbx_seq_one_letter_code
_entity_poly.pdbx_strand_id
1 'polypeptide(L)'
;MKTINTLIRFKRRHLEELRRQAALTEEQRLSLLRQSEALQQELESEIALAATQPEMSAFFGNFAERIRKKRTEISGKVALLEKQLQALADEIRDEFSELKRFELVRDQRLQEQKRQRQLAEAAQMDDLALQRFARKEKEEG
;
A
#
# COMPACT_ATOMS: atom_id res chain seq x y z
N MET A 1 4.69 3.91 -26.20
CA MET A 1 4.39 2.89 -25.16
C MET A 1 5.45 2.77 -24.08
N LYS A 2 6.75 2.89 -24.39
CA LYS A 2 7.82 2.79 -23.39
C LYS A 2 7.65 3.78 -22.22
N THR A 3 7.28 5.03 -22.50
CA THR A 3 7.09 6.08 -21.47
C THR A 3 5.98 5.77 -20.46
N ILE A 4 4.79 5.33 -20.91
CA ILE A 4 3.67 5.02 -19.99
C ILE A 4 3.97 3.78 -19.14
N ASN A 5 4.67 2.78 -19.71
CA ASN A 5 5.07 1.59 -18.97
C ASN A 5 6.13 1.90 -17.91
N THR A 6 7.08 2.79 -18.21
CA THR A 6 8.06 3.27 -17.22
C THR A 6 7.36 4.00 -16.08
N LEU A 7 6.38 4.86 -16.38
CA LEU A 7 5.61 5.58 -15.37
C LEU A 7 4.80 4.63 -14.48
N ILE A 8 4.12 3.64 -15.06
CA ILE A 8 3.41 2.59 -14.31
C ILE A 8 4.37 1.85 -13.37
N ARG A 9 5.57 1.48 -13.85
CA ARG A 9 6.57 0.80 -13.02
C ARG A 9 7.05 1.68 -11.87
N PHE A 10 7.29 2.96 -12.13
CA PHE A 10 7.67 3.92 -11.10
C PHE A 10 6.58 4.06 -10.04
N LYS A 11 5.33 4.29 -10.46
CA LYS A 11 4.16 4.42 -9.57
C LYS A 11 3.93 3.15 -8.73
N ARG A 12 4.11 1.96 -9.29
CA ARG A 12 4.05 0.69 -8.55
C ARG A 12 5.10 0.60 -7.45
N ARG A 13 6.36 0.97 -7.74
CA ARG A 13 7.43 0.99 -6.74
C ARG A 13 7.13 1.98 -5.62
N HIS A 14 6.66 3.18 -5.98
CA HIS A 14 6.29 4.18 -5.00
C HIS A 14 5.14 3.70 -4.10
N LEU A 15 4.12 3.05 -4.67
CA LEU A 15 3.05 2.42 -3.90
C LEU A 15 3.56 1.32 -2.95
N GLU A 16 4.52 0.51 -3.38
CA GLU A 16 5.17 -0.50 -2.53
C GLU A 16 5.97 0.14 -1.39
N GLU A 17 6.66 1.25 -1.65
CA GLU A 17 7.39 2.02 -0.65
C GLU A 17 6.43 2.59 0.41
N LEU A 18 5.32 3.22 0.00
CA LEU A 18 4.30 3.75 0.92
C LEU A 18 3.69 2.65 1.78
N ARG A 19 3.36 1.49 1.20
CA ARG A 19 2.84 0.33 1.95
C ARG A 19 3.85 -0.19 2.96
N ARG A 20 5.13 -0.22 2.59
CA ARG A 20 6.21 -0.61 3.51
C ARG A 20 6.34 0.38 4.66
N GLN A 21 6.28 1.68 4.38
CA GLN A 21 6.29 2.71 5.40
C GLN A 21 5.11 2.56 6.36
N ALA A 22 3.90 2.37 5.84
CA ALA A 22 2.71 2.13 6.66
C ALA A 22 2.87 0.90 7.57
N ALA A 23 3.41 -0.21 7.04
CA ALA A 23 3.68 -1.41 7.83
C ALA A 23 4.67 -1.16 8.98
N LEU A 24 5.75 -0.42 8.71
CA LEU A 24 6.74 -0.05 9.74
C LEU A 24 6.14 0.87 10.81
N THR A 25 5.32 1.85 10.41
CA THR A 25 4.62 2.75 11.34
C THR A 25 3.62 2.00 12.21
N GLU A 26 2.89 1.04 11.64
CA GLU A 26 1.97 0.18 12.40
C GLU A 26 2.72 -0.72 13.39
N GLU A 27 3.86 -1.29 12.99
CA GLU A 27 4.69 -2.08 13.89
C GLU A 27 5.18 -1.25 15.09
N GLN A 28 5.62 -0.01 14.85
CA GLN A 28 6.00 0.92 15.91
C GLN A 28 4.83 1.24 16.85
N ARG A 29 3.64 1.46 16.30
CA ARG A 29 2.41 1.70 17.07
C ARG A 29 2.07 0.49 17.95
N LEU A 30 2.09 -0.72 17.40
CA LEU A 30 1.82 -1.95 18.14
C LEU A 30 2.88 -2.23 19.22
N SER A 31 4.14 -1.90 18.96
CA SER A 31 5.20 -1.98 19.97
C SER A 31 4.93 -1.06 21.17
N LEU A 32 4.53 0.18 20.91
CA LEU A 32 4.17 1.13 21.96
C LEU A 32 2.93 0.70 22.75
N LEU A 33 1.91 0.17 22.09
CA LEU A 33 0.72 -0.36 22.77
C LEU A 33 1.07 -1.52 23.70
N ARG A 34 1.89 -2.48 23.22
CA ARG A 34 2.40 -3.58 24.05
C ARG A 34 3.20 -3.09 25.25
N GLN A 35 4.04 -2.06 25.08
CA GLN A 35 4.76 -1.43 26.18
C GLN A 35 3.82 -0.79 27.21
N SER A 36 2.77 -0.10 26.76
CA SER A 36 1.77 0.47 27.68
C SER A 36 1.00 -0.61 28.44
N GLU A 37 0.73 -1.75 27.81
CA GLU A 37 0.03 -2.87 28.44
C GLU A 37 0.92 -3.56 29.48
N ALA A 38 2.20 -3.78 29.16
CA ALA A 38 3.18 -4.31 30.11
C ALA A 38 3.32 -3.41 31.35
N LEU A 39 3.39 -2.09 31.17
CA LEU A 39 3.43 -1.13 32.29
C LEU A 39 2.15 -1.18 33.14
N GLN A 40 1.00 -1.48 32.54
CA GLN A 40 -0.25 -1.63 33.28
C GLN A 40 -0.25 -2.90 34.13
N GLN A 41 0.22 -4.02 33.58
CA GLN A 41 0.36 -5.28 34.31
C GLN A 41 1.35 -5.14 35.47
N GLU A 42 2.47 -4.45 35.26
CA GLU A 42 3.45 -4.15 36.31
C GLU A 42 2.82 -3.33 37.45
N LEU A 43 2.03 -2.31 37.11
CA LEU A 43 1.30 -1.52 38.10
C LEU A 43 0.31 -2.36 38.91
N GLU A 44 -0.44 -3.24 38.26
CA GLU A 44 -1.40 -4.13 38.93
C GLU A 44 -0.71 -5.12 39.87
N SER A 45 0.44 -5.67 39.47
CA SER A 45 1.24 -6.51 40.36
C SER A 45 1.75 -5.75 41.58
N GLU A 46 2.20 -4.51 41.39
CA GLU A 46 2.73 -3.69 42.49
C GLU A 46 1.63 -3.28 43.47
N ILE A 47 0.41 -3.00 42.98
CA ILE A 47 -0.78 -2.75 43.82
C ILE A 47 -1.07 -3.97 44.70
N ALA A 48 -1.06 -5.16 44.12
CA ALA A 48 -1.34 -6.39 44.85
C ALA A 48 -0.29 -6.66 45.94
N LEU A 49 0.98 -6.39 45.67
CA LEU A 49 2.07 -6.52 46.65
C LEU A 49 1.94 -5.49 47.78
N ALA A 50 1.72 -4.21 47.44
CA ALA A 50 1.55 -3.14 48.42
C ALA A 50 0.34 -3.37 49.37
N ALA A 51 -0.72 -4.03 48.88
CA ALA A 51 -1.86 -4.41 49.72
C ALA A 51 -1.50 -5.45 50.81
N THR A 52 -0.43 -6.22 50.61
CA THR A 52 0.05 -7.25 51.55
C THR A 52 1.19 -6.78 52.45
N GLN A 53 1.88 -5.68 52.10
CA GLN A 53 3.02 -5.15 52.84
C GLN A 53 2.86 -3.63 53.09
N PRO A 54 2.37 -3.22 54.27
CA PRO A 54 2.10 -1.81 54.60
C PRO A 54 3.33 -0.90 54.49
N GLU A 55 4.53 -1.43 54.74
CA GLU A 55 5.80 -0.70 54.66
C GLU A 55 6.14 -0.24 53.21
N MET A 56 5.60 -0.93 52.20
CA MET A 56 5.83 -0.61 50.77
C MET A 56 4.90 0.49 50.24
N SER A 57 3.89 0.90 51.01
CA SER A 57 2.88 1.87 50.59
C SER A 57 3.45 3.24 50.22
N ALA A 58 4.53 3.67 50.89
CA ALA A 58 5.19 4.95 50.62
C ALA A 58 5.95 4.99 49.27
N PHE A 59 6.48 3.85 48.82
CA PHE A 59 7.21 3.75 47.54
C PHE A 59 6.26 3.60 46.35
N PHE A 60 5.07 3.03 46.58
CA PHE A 60 4.06 2.80 45.56
C PHE A 60 3.56 4.08 44.89
N GLY A 61 3.34 5.17 45.65
CA GLY A 61 2.84 6.43 45.09
C GLY A 61 3.75 7.01 44.00
N ASN A 62 5.07 7.02 44.24
CA ASN A 62 6.06 7.49 43.25
C ASN A 62 6.14 6.58 42.02
N PHE A 63 6.01 5.27 42.22
CA PHE A 63 6.00 4.28 41.15
C PHE A 63 4.79 4.44 40.23
N ALA A 64 3.60 4.59 40.82
CA ALA A 64 2.34 4.78 40.10
C ALA A 64 2.35 6.07 39.25
N GLU A 65 2.83 7.18 39.82
CA GLU A 65 2.96 8.45 39.07
C GLU A 65 3.94 8.33 37.90
N ARG A 66 5.06 7.62 38.09
CA ARG A 66 6.03 7.35 37.01
C ARG A 66 5.41 6.54 35.87
N ILE A 67 4.67 5.48 36.19
CA ILE A 67 3.97 4.66 35.19
C ILE A 67 2.91 5.48 34.47
N ARG A 68 2.11 6.26 35.21
CA ARG A 68 1.07 7.13 34.64
C ARG A 68 1.65 8.13 33.65
N LYS A 69 2.75 8.79 34.02
CA LYS A 69 3.46 9.71 33.13
C LYS A 69 3.95 8.99 31.87
N LYS A 70 4.57 7.82 32.02
CA LYS A 70 5.07 7.04 30.90
C LYS A 70 3.96 6.59 29.94
N ARG A 71 2.82 6.15 30.46
CA ARG A 71 1.65 5.78 29.66
C ARG A 71 1.06 6.98 28.92
N THR A 72 1.05 8.15 29.56
CA THR A 72 0.62 9.41 28.91
C THR A 72 1.53 9.77 27.73
N GLU A 73 2.85 9.67 27.92
CA GLU A 73 3.83 9.87 26.85
C GLU A 73 3.65 8.86 25.70
N ILE A 74 3.41 7.59 26.01
CA ILE A 74 3.15 6.54 25.02
C ILE A 74 1.86 6.86 24.25
N SER A 75 0.78 7.21 24.93
CA SER A 75 -0.49 7.58 24.31
C SER A 75 -0.32 8.76 23.34
N GLY A 76 0.43 9.79 23.72
CA GLY A 76 0.74 10.91 22.82
C GLY A 76 1.50 10.46 21.56
N LYS A 77 2.48 9.56 21.70
CA LYS A 77 3.22 9.00 20.55
C LYS A 77 2.33 8.13 19.66
N VAL A 78 1.48 7.30 20.23
CA VAL A 78 0.51 6.47 19.49
C VAL A 78 -0.42 7.36 18.68
N ALA A 79 -0.96 8.44 19.26
CA ALA A 79 -1.83 9.37 18.54
C ALA A 79 -1.12 10.05 17.36
N LEU A 80 0.19 10.33 17.46
CA LEU A 80 0.98 10.85 16.35
C LEU A 80 1.16 9.81 15.24
N LEU A 81 1.47 8.56 15.61
CA LEU A 81 1.62 7.45 14.64
C LEU A 81 0.29 7.15 13.94
N GLU A 82 -0.85 7.22 14.63
CA GLU A 82 -2.18 7.03 14.05
C GLU A 82 -2.50 8.11 13.00
N LYS A 83 -2.14 9.37 13.28
CA LYS A 83 -2.26 10.44 12.28
C LYS A 83 -1.37 10.21 11.06
N GLN A 84 -0.14 9.72 11.27
CA GLN A 84 0.77 9.36 10.19
C GLN A 84 0.24 8.20 9.35
N LEU A 85 -0.30 7.16 9.99
CA LEU A 85 -0.93 6.02 9.32
C LEU A 85 -2.13 6.46 8.49
N GLN A 86 -2.96 7.36 9.02
CA GLN A 86 -4.09 7.92 8.28
C GLN A 86 -3.61 8.67 7.02
N ALA A 87 -2.60 9.53 7.16
CA ALA A 87 -2.02 10.24 6.02
C ALA A 87 -1.43 9.29 4.97
N LEU A 88 -0.68 8.27 5.40
CA LEU A 88 -0.15 7.23 4.51
C LEU A 88 -1.26 6.44 3.81
N ALA A 89 -2.36 6.15 4.51
CA ALA A 89 -3.50 5.44 3.93
C ALA A 89 -4.19 6.26 2.83
N ASP A 90 -4.31 7.57 3.04
CA ASP A 90 -4.86 8.50 2.04
C ASP A 90 -3.91 8.62 0.83
N GLU A 91 -2.61 8.76 1.05
CA GLU A 91 -1.59 8.80 -0.01
C GLU A 91 -1.54 7.50 -0.83
N ILE A 92 -1.62 6.34 -0.17
CA ILE A 92 -1.71 5.03 -0.82
C ILE A 92 -2.96 4.95 -1.72
N ARG A 93 -4.10 5.50 -1.26
CA ARG A 93 -5.35 5.49 -2.01
C ARG A 93 -5.23 6.34 -3.28
N ASP A 94 -4.64 7.52 -3.15
CA ASP A 94 -4.45 8.44 -4.27
C ASP A 94 -3.48 7.86 -5.31
N GLU A 95 -2.33 7.37 -4.88
CA GLU A 95 -1.33 6.74 -5.74
C GLU A 95 -1.85 5.48 -6.43
N PHE A 96 -2.66 4.67 -5.74
CA PHE A 96 -3.30 3.51 -6.34
C PHE A 96 -4.32 3.92 -7.43
N SER A 97 -5.10 4.97 -7.18
CA SER A 97 -6.09 5.49 -8.12
C SER A 97 -5.42 6.03 -9.39
N GLU A 98 -4.33 6.77 -9.23
CA GLU A 98 -3.53 7.24 -10.37
C GLU A 98 -2.90 6.09 -11.16
N LEU A 99 -2.30 5.12 -10.46
CA LEU A 99 -1.74 3.93 -11.09
C LEU A 99 -2.79 3.22 -11.96
N LYS A 100 -4.01 3.04 -11.44
CA LYS A 100 -5.11 2.40 -12.17
C LYS A 100 -5.51 3.19 -13.41
N ARG A 101 -5.53 4.52 -13.33
CA ARG A 101 -5.79 5.38 -14.49
C ARG A 101 -4.74 5.17 -15.58
N PHE A 102 -3.45 5.11 -15.22
CA PHE A 102 -2.39 4.85 -16.21
C PHE A 102 -2.46 3.45 -16.82
N GLU A 103 -2.78 2.44 -16.02
CA GLU A 103 -3.00 1.06 -16.50
C GLU A 103 -4.14 1.01 -17.53
N LEU A 104 -5.28 1.65 -17.25
CA LEU A 104 -6.42 1.71 -18.15
C LEU A 104 -6.05 2.37 -19.49
N VAL A 105 -5.37 3.51 -19.47
CA VAL A 105 -4.94 4.23 -20.68
C VAL A 105 -3.97 3.39 -21.51
N ARG A 106 -3.05 2.67 -20.86
CA ARG A 106 -2.14 1.74 -21.55
C ARG A 106 -2.93 0.64 -22.25
N ASP A 107 -3.89 0.04 -21.55
CA ASP A 107 -4.63 -1.12 -22.06
C ASP A 107 -5.54 -0.73 -23.23
N GLN A 108 -6.21 0.42 -23.15
CA GLN A 108 -6.96 0.99 -24.29
C GLN A 108 -6.07 1.21 -25.51
N ARG A 109 -4.87 1.79 -25.33
CA ARG A 109 -3.92 2.01 -26.43
C ARG A 109 -3.41 0.71 -27.03
N LEU A 110 -3.19 -0.31 -26.20
CA LEU A 110 -2.75 -1.63 -26.65
C LEU A 110 -3.85 -2.32 -27.47
N GLN A 111 -5.11 -2.23 -27.02
CA GLN A 111 -6.26 -2.75 -27.75
C GLN A 111 -6.42 -2.07 -29.11
N GLU A 112 -6.31 -0.73 -29.15
CA GLU A 112 -6.41 0.00 -30.42
C GLU A 112 -5.27 -0.38 -31.38
N GLN A 113 -4.03 -0.49 -30.91
CA GLN A 113 -2.92 -0.95 -31.74
C GLN A 113 -3.12 -2.38 -32.26
N LYS A 114 -3.68 -3.27 -31.43
CA LYS A 114 -4.00 -4.63 -31.85
C LYS A 114 -5.07 -4.62 -32.94
N ARG A 115 -6.13 -3.83 -32.77
CA ARG A 115 -7.21 -3.68 -33.76
C ARG A 115 -6.67 -3.15 -35.09
N GLN A 116 -5.83 -2.11 -35.06
CA GLN A 116 -5.22 -1.55 -36.27
C GLN A 116 -4.32 -2.54 -37.00
N ARG A 117 -3.55 -3.34 -36.26
CA ARG A 117 -2.74 -4.43 -36.86
C ARG A 117 -3.62 -5.50 -37.51
N GLN A 118 -4.67 -5.94 -36.83
CA GLN A 118 -5.61 -6.92 -37.38
C GLN A 118 -6.30 -6.43 -38.65
N LEU A 119 -6.69 -5.14 -38.69
CA LEU A 119 -7.26 -4.54 -39.89
C LEU A 119 -6.25 -4.45 -41.04
N ALA A 120 -5.00 -4.07 -40.76
CA ALA A 120 -3.94 -4.01 -41.76
C ALA A 120 -3.58 -5.40 -42.29
N GLU A 121 -3.48 -6.41 -41.43
CA GLU A 121 -3.24 -7.81 -41.80
C GLU A 121 -4.39 -8.36 -42.66
N ALA A 122 -5.64 -8.10 -42.29
CA ALA A 122 -6.81 -8.51 -43.07
C ALA A 122 -6.80 -7.88 -44.48
N ALA A 123 -6.57 -6.58 -44.58
CA ALA A 123 -6.50 -5.89 -45.88
C ALA A 123 -5.39 -6.46 -46.77
N GLN A 124 -4.22 -6.77 -46.22
CA GLN A 124 -3.12 -7.41 -46.96
C GLN A 124 -3.51 -8.81 -47.47
N MET A 125 -4.22 -9.59 -46.65
CA MET A 125 -4.67 -10.93 -47.04
C MET A 125 -5.73 -10.87 -48.16
N ASP A 126 -6.64 -9.90 -48.09
CA ASP A 126 -7.67 -9.68 -49.13
C ASP A 126 -7.02 -9.26 -50.45
N ASP A 127 -6.05 -8.33 -50.43
CA ASP A 127 -5.30 -7.93 -51.62
C ASP A 127 -4.57 -9.11 -52.28
N LEU A 128 -3.93 -9.97 -51.47
CA LEU A 128 -3.27 -11.17 -51.97
C LEU A 128 -4.27 -12.19 -52.55
N ALA A 129 -5.45 -12.32 -51.95
CA ALA A 129 -6.50 -13.21 -52.45
C ALA A 129 -7.04 -12.73 -53.80
N LEU A 130 -7.29 -11.43 -53.96
CA LEU A 130 -7.71 -10.81 -55.22
C LEU A 130 -6.66 -10.98 -56.32
N GLN A 131 -5.39 -10.74 -56.02
CA GLN A 131 -4.29 -10.94 -56.99
C GLN A 131 -4.20 -12.40 -57.45
N ARG A 132 -4.34 -13.36 -56.53
CA ARG A 132 -4.33 -14.80 -56.85
C ARG A 132 -5.53 -15.18 -57.71
N PHE A 133 -6.72 -14.67 -57.41
CA PHE A 133 -7.93 -14.92 -58.18
C PHE A 133 -7.80 -14.36 -59.60
N ALA A 134 -7.41 -13.10 -59.75
CA ALA A 134 -7.21 -12.46 -61.05
C ALA A 134 -6.13 -13.14 -61.90
N ARG A 135 -5.11 -13.74 -61.28
CA ARG A 135 -4.10 -14.54 -62.00
C ARG A 135 -4.69 -15.83 -62.57
N LYS A 136 -5.51 -16.54 -61.78
CA LYS A 136 -6.18 -17.77 -62.23
C LYS A 136 -7.14 -17.51 -63.39
N GLU A 137 -7.95 -16.46 -63.33
CA GLU A 137 -8.86 -16.11 -64.43
C GLU A 137 -8.13 -15.79 -65.74
N LYS A 138 -6.92 -15.22 -65.68
CA LYS A 138 -6.09 -14.97 -66.86
C LYS A 138 -5.40 -16.21 -67.43
N GLU A 139 -5.27 -17.28 -66.64
CA GLU A 139 -4.66 -18.54 -67.07
C GLU A 139 -5.72 -19.53 -67.62
N GLU A 140 -6.99 -19.34 -67.26
CA GLU A 140 -8.13 -20.19 -67.67
C GLU A 140 -8.96 -19.62 -68.85
N GLY A 141 -8.72 -18.37 -69.27
CA GLY A 141 -9.34 -17.73 -70.43
C GLY A 141 -8.39 -17.53 -71.61
#